data_AF-A0A5D3BAQ3-F1
#
_entry.id   AF-A0A5D3BAQ3-F1
#
_cell.length_a   1.000
_cell.length_b   1.000
_cell.length_c   1.000
_cell.angle_alpha   90.00
_cell.angle_beta   90.00
_cell.angle_gamma   90.00
#
_symmetry.space_group_name_H-M   'P 1'
#
loop_
_entity.id
_entity.type
_entity.pdbx_description
1 polymer ?
#
loop_
_entity_poly.entity_id
_entity_poly.type
_entity_poly.pdbx_seq_one_letter_code
_entity_poly.pdbx_strand_id
1 'polypeptide(L)'
;MKNVVKMCKATMILYDGRSKMQENKIRCLVHYFRRICSSIPVGFVSFERKVLPLNNCAGYFCCPKANFWINSTIPLCQFRVKDSGLIEDQTFGALEVDFANEYLGGGALHSGCVQEEIRFMINPELITGMLFLPAMADNEAIEIVGAERFSNYTGYAFNFCFAGNHEDKREIDSLGRHKTFITAIDALCSPGMRQYRLEFLLREVNKAFCGFFDQSKYDHYKSQFLESGEDVTDHTDTSRNNLPVHESISDARENYFGRSLTPECLDHKDDIGIATGNWGCGAFGGDPQVKSIIQWLAASQNQSLNSGFILPTSVQKQPYFIYLCSAHP
;
A
#
# COMPACT_ATOMS: atom_id res chain seq x y z
N MET A 1 6.14 -27.00 13.60
CA MET A 1 7.47 -26.92 14.24
C MET A 1 8.53 -26.17 13.43
N LYS A 2 8.69 -26.39 12.12
CA LYS A 2 9.72 -25.67 11.31
C LYS A 2 9.53 -24.13 11.23
N ASN A 3 8.29 -23.63 11.31
CA ASN A 3 8.00 -22.19 11.29
C ASN A 3 8.25 -21.48 12.64
N VAL A 4 8.01 -22.17 13.76
CA VAL A 4 8.30 -21.65 15.12
C VAL A 4 9.81 -21.48 15.31
N VAL A 5 10.63 -22.40 14.78
CA VAL A 5 12.10 -22.30 14.81
C VAL A 5 12.63 -21.11 14.00
N LYS A 6 11.95 -20.70 12.92
CA LYS A 6 12.29 -19.48 12.15
C LYS A 6 11.98 -18.21 12.96
N MET A 7 10.85 -18.17 13.66
CA MET A 7 10.49 -17.04 14.53
C MET A 7 11.44 -16.92 15.73
N CYS A 8 11.82 -18.04 16.36
CA CYS A 8 12.83 -18.05 17.42
C CYS A 8 14.21 -17.60 16.91
N LYS A 9 14.61 -17.94 15.67
CA LYS A 9 15.85 -17.41 15.07
C LYS A 9 15.77 -15.90 14.81
N ALA A 10 14.61 -15.38 14.40
CA ALA A 10 14.43 -13.94 14.26
C ALA A 10 14.52 -13.19 15.60
N THR A 11 14.06 -13.81 16.71
CA THR A 11 14.23 -13.24 18.05
C THR A 11 15.68 -13.32 18.55
N MET A 12 16.44 -14.35 18.15
CA MET A 12 17.86 -14.48 18.48
C MET A 12 18.72 -13.38 17.83
N ILE A 13 18.34 -12.86 16.66
CA ILE A 13 19.08 -11.80 15.96
C ILE A 13 18.87 -10.42 16.62
N LEU A 14 17.70 -10.18 17.24
CA LEU A 14 17.47 -8.99 18.06
C LEU A 14 18.34 -8.93 19.32
N TYR A 15 18.93 -10.05 19.74
CA TYR A 15 19.70 -10.16 20.99
C TYR A 15 21.22 -9.99 20.81
N ASP A 16 21.72 -9.88 19.57
CA ASP A 16 23.17 -9.83 19.31
C ASP A 16 23.81 -8.44 19.61
N GLY A 17 23.02 -7.49 20.13
CA GLY A 17 23.49 -6.17 20.53
C GLY A 17 22.76 -5.62 21.76
N ARG A 18 23.51 -5.08 22.74
CA ARG A 18 22.96 -4.39 23.93
C ARG A 18 22.47 -2.97 23.59
N SER A 19 21.90 -2.73 22.41
CA SER A 19 21.41 -1.39 22.08
C SER A 19 20.05 -1.16 22.74
N LYS A 20 19.89 0.00 23.38
CA LYS A 20 18.62 0.41 24.02
C LYS A 20 17.45 0.35 23.02
N MET A 21 17.71 0.70 21.76
CA MET A 21 16.76 0.59 20.66
C MET A 21 16.26 -0.85 20.45
N GLN A 22 17.16 -1.85 20.37
CA GLN A 22 16.76 -3.26 20.22
C GLN A 22 15.95 -3.76 21.40
N GLU A 23 16.29 -3.37 22.63
CA GLU A 23 15.48 -3.69 23.80
C GLU A 23 14.04 -3.17 23.66
N ASN A 24 13.87 -1.95 23.15
CA ASN A 24 12.55 -1.36 22.94
C ASN A 24 11.76 -2.03 21.81
N LYS A 25 12.43 -2.46 20.72
CA LYS A 25 11.81 -3.29 19.68
C LYS A 25 11.29 -4.60 20.28
N ILE A 26 12.09 -5.27 21.11
CA ILE A 26 11.67 -6.49 21.83
C ILE A 26 10.48 -6.20 22.75
N ARG A 27 10.47 -5.06 23.46
CA ARG A 27 9.34 -4.67 24.33
C ARG A 27 8.04 -4.54 23.53
N CYS A 28 8.04 -3.94 22.35
CA CYS A 28 6.88 -3.89 21.46
C CYS A 28 6.36 -5.29 21.10
N LEU A 29 7.26 -6.20 20.69
CA LEU A 29 6.89 -7.57 20.30
C LEU A 29 6.37 -8.39 21.49
N VAL A 30 7.04 -8.31 22.64
CA VAL A 30 6.59 -8.97 23.87
C VAL A 30 5.23 -8.42 24.30
N HIS A 31 5.01 -7.11 24.18
CA HIS A 31 3.72 -6.49 24.47
C HIS A 31 2.61 -7.04 23.55
N TYR A 32 2.86 -7.11 22.24
CA TYR A 32 1.94 -7.73 21.28
C TYR A 32 1.60 -9.18 21.65
N PHE A 33 2.60 -10.04 21.88
CA PHE A 33 2.35 -11.44 22.25
C PHE A 33 1.57 -11.55 23.57
N ARG A 34 1.84 -10.69 24.55
CA ARG A 34 1.06 -10.65 25.80
C ARG A 34 -0.41 -10.29 25.54
N ARG A 35 -0.68 -9.32 24.66
CA ARG A 35 -2.06 -8.92 24.33
C ARG A 35 -2.80 -10.06 23.64
N ILE A 36 -2.24 -10.64 22.58
CA ILE A 36 -2.96 -11.69 21.81
C ILE A 36 -3.12 -13.00 22.59
N CYS A 37 -2.20 -13.33 23.50
CA CYS A 37 -2.34 -14.49 24.38
C CYS A 37 -3.40 -14.27 25.48
N SER A 38 -3.66 -13.01 25.85
CA SER A 38 -4.69 -12.67 26.84
C SER A 38 -6.09 -12.57 26.21
N SER A 39 -6.16 -11.99 25.01
CA SER A 39 -7.37 -11.90 24.21
C SER A 39 -6.99 -11.99 22.74
N ILE A 40 -7.37 -13.08 22.09
CA ILE A 40 -7.08 -13.29 20.67
C ILE A 40 -7.85 -12.22 19.86
N PRO A 41 -7.15 -11.43 19.02
CA PRO A 41 -7.82 -10.47 18.13
C PRO A 41 -8.77 -11.21 17.19
N VAL A 42 -9.95 -10.62 16.98
CA VAL A 42 -10.92 -11.08 15.99
C VAL A 42 -10.84 -10.18 14.77
N GLY A 43 -10.89 -10.76 13.58
CA GLY A 43 -10.82 -10.02 12.32
C GLY A 43 -9.79 -10.58 11.36
N PHE A 44 -9.45 -9.79 10.35
CA PHE A 44 -8.54 -10.18 9.29
C PHE A 44 -7.50 -9.09 9.00
N VAL A 45 -6.33 -9.53 8.54
CA VAL A 45 -5.33 -8.68 7.89
C VAL A 45 -5.14 -9.18 6.46
N SER A 46 -5.35 -8.32 5.48
CA SER A 46 -5.17 -8.62 4.07
C SER A 46 -3.83 -8.09 3.59
N PHE A 47 -3.12 -8.90 2.79
CA PHE A 47 -1.92 -8.51 2.08
C PHE A 47 -2.16 -8.65 0.59
N GLU A 48 -2.00 -7.57 -0.16
CA GLU A 48 -2.14 -7.52 -1.60
C GLU A 48 -0.83 -7.09 -2.23
N ARG A 49 -0.33 -7.87 -3.19
CA ARG A 49 0.78 -7.46 -4.05
C ARG A 49 0.19 -6.82 -5.31
N LYS A 50 0.36 -5.51 -5.42
CA LYS A 50 -0.02 -4.73 -6.61
C LYS A 50 1.10 -4.82 -7.64
N VAL A 51 0.73 -5.05 -8.90
CA VAL A 51 1.68 -5.17 -10.01
C VAL A 51 1.15 -4.39 -11.19
N LEU A 52 1.90 -3.38 -11.66
CA LEU A 52 1.61 -2.72 -12.94
C LEU A 52 2.32 -3.50 -14.06
N PRO A 53 1.61 -4.18 -14.97
CA PRO A 53 2.24 -4.97 -16.02
C PRO A 53 3.20 -4.13 -16.89
N LEU A 54 4.39 -4.66 -17.17
CA LEU A 54 5.41 -3.92 -17.95
C LEU A 54 5.08 -3.82 -19.44
N ASN A 55 4.36 -4.81 -19.96
CA ASN A 55 3.96 -4.91 -21.36
C ASN A 55 2.44 -4.89 -21.46
N ASN A 56 1.95 -4.42 -22.61
CA ASN A 56 0.52 -4.41 -22.93
C ASN A 56 -0.06 -5.83 -22.84
N CYS A 57 -0.73 -6.10 -21.72
CA CYS A 57 -1.65 -7.22 -21.58
C CYS A 57 -3.05 -6.68 -21.85
N ALA A 58 -3.79 -7.30 -22.77
CA ALA A 58 -5.13 -6.85 -23.13
C ALA A 58 -6.00 -6.68 -21.88
N GLY A 59 -6.38 -5.43 -21.61
CA GLY A 59 -7.30 -5.09 -20.53
C GLY A 59 -6.70 -4.83 -19.15
N TYR A 60 -5.38 -4.64 -19.01
CA TYR A 60 -4.76 -4.18 -17.76
C TYR A 60 -4.05 -2.83 -17.94
N PHE A 61 -4.12 -1.97 -16.94
CA PHE A 61 -3.38 -0.71 -16.92
C PHE A 61 -1.89 -1.00 -16.72
N CYS A 62 -1.07 -0.72 -17.74
CA CYS A 62 0.34 -1.05 -17.73
C CYS A 62 1.19 0.03 -17.03
N CYS A 63 2.40 -0.35 -16.63
CA CYS A 63 3.39 0.56 -16.05
C CYS A 63 3.63 1.75 -17.00
N PRO A 64 3.34 3.00 -16.56
CA PRO A 64 3.40 4.14 -17.45
C PRO A 64 4.79 4.41 -18.02
N LYS A 65 4.85 4.86 -19.27
CA LYS A 65 6.10 5.34 -19.90
C LYS A 65 6.19 6.86 -19.80
N ALA A 66 7.36 7.43 -20.09
CA ALA A 66 7.58 8.89 -20.02
C ALA A 66 6.50 9.72 -20.76
N ASN A 67 6.08 9.29 -21.95
CA ASN A 67 5.04 9.98 -22.72
C ASN A 67 3.68 10.07 -22.01
N PHE A 68 3.35 9.11 -21.14
CA PHE A 68 2.12 9.18 -20.35
C PHE A 68 2.15 10.35 -19.37
N TRP A 69 3.28 10.54 -18.67
CA TRP A 69 3.46 11.63 -17.72
C TRP A 69 3.59 12.99 -18.39
N ILE A 70 4.36 13.06 -19.49
CA ILE A 70 4.59 14.33 -20.23
C ILE A 70 3.29 14.87 -20.82
N ASN A 71 2.43 13.98 -21.33
CA ASN A 71 1.17 14.37 -21.96
C ASN A 71 -0.01 14.41 -20.98
N SER A 72 0.22 14.24 -19.68
CA SER A 72 -0.86 14.29 -18.70
C SER A 72 -1.40 15.72 -18.58
N THR A 73 -2.72 15.84 -18.74
CA THR A 73 -3.46 17.11 -18.54
C THR A 73 -4.23 17.12 -17.22
N ILE A 74 -3.96 16.14 -16.34
CA ILE A 74 -4.70 15.99 -15.08
C ILE A 74 -4.34 17.13 -14.13
N PRO A 75 -5.33 17.85 -13.56
CA PRO A 75 -5.05 18.88 -12.58
C PRO A 75 -4.41 18.25 -11.34
N LEU A 76 -3.45 18.96 -10.77
CA LEU A 76 -2.85 18.55 -9.50
C LEU A 76 -3.90 18.53 -8.41
N CYS A 77 -3.88 17.48 -7.60
CA CYS A 77 -4.80 17.34 -6.49
C CYS A 77 -4.46 18.29 -5.34
N GLN A 78 -5.36 18.41 -4.36
CA GLN A 78 -5.02 19.19 -3.18
C GLN A 78 -3.84 18.57 -2.43
N PHE A 79 -2.92 19.45 -2.03
CA PHE A 79 -1.70 19.11 -1.32
C PHE A 79 -1.67 19.88 0.00
N ARG A 80 -1.56 19.16 1.11
CA ARG A 80 -1.54 19.73 2.46
C ARG A 80 -0.23 19.34 3.13
N VAL A 81 0.48 20.32 3.66
CA VAL A 81 1.70 20.08 4.43
C VAL A 81 1.38 20.28 5.90
N LYS A 82 1.78 19.32 6.73
CA LYS A 82 1.76 19.45 8.18
C LYS A 82 3.20 19.48 8.68
N ASP A 83 3.53 20.52 9.44
CA ASP A 83 4.85 20.69 10.05
C ASP A 83 5.11 19.73 11.23
N SER A 84 4.05 19.07 11.71
CA SER A 84 4.04 18.22 12.88
C SER A 84 3.05 17.06 12.74
N GLY A 85 3.25 16.02 13.54
CA GLY A 85 2.47 14.79 13.53
C GLY A 85 3.10 13.67 12.70
N LEU A 86 2.58 12.46 12.91
CA LEU A 86 3.06 11.22 12.31
C LEU A 86 2.05 10.68 11.29
N ILE A 87 2.50 9.77 10.42
CA ILE A 87 1.64 9.15 9.40
C ILE A 87 0.61 8.23 10.09
N GLU A 88 1.05 7.45 11.07
CA GLU A 88 0.23 6.53 11.86
C GLU A 88 -0.81 7.18 12.77
N ASP A 89 -0.63 8.47 13.09
CA ASP A 89 -1.46 9.23 14.03
C ASP A 89 -2.52 10.09 13.32
N GLN A 90 -2.64 9.99 12.00
CA GLN A 90 -3.69 10.73 11.28
C GLN A 90 -5.08 10.23 11.69
N THR A 91 -5.99 11.18 11.95
CA THR A 91 -7.34 10.91 12.47
C THR A 91 -8.40 10.80 11.38
N PHE A 92 -8.05 11.08 10.13
CA PHE A 92 -8.91 10.90 8.97
C PHE A 92 -8.54 9.60 8.24
N GLY A 93 -9.48 9.01 7.51
CA GLY A 93 -9.20 7.86 6.66
C GLY A 93 -8.13 8.20 5.62
N ALA A 94 -6.99 7.51 5.69
CA ALA A 94 -5.87 7.72 4.77
C ALA A 94 -5.23 6.39 4.36
N LEU A 95 -4.68 6.36 3.15
CA LEU A 95 -3.67 5.41 2.73
C LEU A 95 -2.33 5.87 3.30
N GLU A 96 -1.82 5.12 4.25
CA GLU A 96 -0.59 5.43 5.00
C GLU A 96 0.62 4.84 4.28
N VAL A 97 1.56 5.69 3.90
CA VAL A 97 2.73 5.25 3.15
C VAL A 97 3.80 4.71 4.11
N ASP A 98 4.18 3.45 3.88
CA ASP A 98 5.36 2.82 4.46
C ASP A 98 6.56 3.06 3.53
N PHE A 99 7.61 3.70 4.07
CA PHE A 99 8.84 4.04 3.35
C PHE A 99 9.74 2.82 3.27
N ALA A 100 9.26 1.83 2.51
CA ALA A 100 9.74 0.48 2.59
C ALA A 100 11.13 0.27 1.99
N ASN A 101 11.74 -0.83 2.38
CA ASN A 101 12.76 -1.52 1.59
C ASN A 101 12.09 -2.40 0.51
N GLU A 102 12.82 -2.75 -0.55
CA GLU A 102 12.30 -3.70 -1.56
C GLU A 102 11.92 -5.05 -0.92
N TYR A 103 12.65 -5.46 0.12
CA TYR A 103 12.26 -6.52 1.03
C TYR A 103 11.41 -5.93 2.15
N LEU A 104 10.10 -6.14 2.08
CA LEU A 104 9.14 -5.64 3.06
C LEU A 104 9.61 -5.85 4.51
N GLY A 105 9.51 -4.80 5.31
CA GLY A 105 9.92 -4.77 6.71
C GLY A 105 11.42 -4.52 6.93
N GLY A 106 12.24 -4.51 5.87
CA GLY A 106 13.65 -4.11 5.92
C GLY A 106 14.42 -4.70 7.12
N GLY A 107 14.93 -3.82 7.97
CA GLY A 107 15.67 -4.19 9.18
C GLY A 107 14.81 -4.48 10.42
N ALA A 108 13.49 -4.70 10.30
CA ALA A 108 12.55 -4.77 11.42
C ALA A 108 12.92 -5.85 12.45
N LEU A 109 13.47 -6.98 11.99
CA LEU A 109 13.96 -8.06 12.86
C LEU A 109 15.49 -8.05 13.06
N HIS A 110 16.15 -6.96 12.64
CA HIS A 110 17.59 -6.73 12.73
C HIS A 110 17.86 -5.36 13.40
N SER A 111 18.86 -4.62 12.91
CA SER A 111 19.31 -3.33 13.44
C SER A 111 18.55 -2.11 12.92
N GLY A 112 17.68 -2.25 11.92
CA GLY A 112 16.88 -1.14 11.39
C GLY A 112 15.89 -0.61 12.43
N CYS A 113 15.69 0.71 12.49
CA CYS A 113 14.72 1.34 13.38
C CYS A 113 14.31 2.74 12.89
N VAL A 114 14.15 2.88 11.57
CA VAL A 114 13.60 4.09 10.96
C VAL A 114 12.10 3.89 10.73
N GLN A 115 11.47 4.67 9.84
CA GLN A 115 10.02 4.69 9.69
C GLN A 115 9.39 3.31 9.45
N GLU A 116 9.90 2.52 8.49
CA GLU A 116 9.37 1.18 8.18
C GLU A 116 9.49 0.25 9.40
N GLU A 117 10.67 0.13 10.00
CA GLU A 117 10.85 -0.80 11.11
C GLU A 117 10.05 -0.40 12.35
N ILE A 118 9.94 0.90 12.63
CA ILE A 118 9.10 1.41 13.72
C ILE A 118 7.65 1.00 13.48
N ARG A 119 7.15 1.18 12.25
CA ARG A 119 5.79 0.79 11.88
C ARG A 119 5.56 -0.70 12.12
N PHE A 120 6.52 -1.55 11.77
CA PHE A 120 6.46 -3.00 12.01
C PHE A 120 6.54 -3.38 13.49
N MET A 121 7.14 -2.55 14.35
CA MET A 121 7.14 -2.78 15.80
C MET A 121 5.82 -2.38 16.47
N ILE A 122 5.20 -1.27 16.02
CA ILE A 122 3.93 -0.82 16.60
C ILE A 122 2.71 -1.58 16.03
N ASN A 123 2.83 -2.13 14.82
CA ASN A 123 1.86 -3.03 14.17
C ASN A 123 2.51 -4.40 13.85
N PRO A 124 2.78 -5.28 14.82
CA PRO A 124 3.56 -6.51 14.59
C PRO A 124 2.95 -7.52 13.61
N GLU A 125 1.67 -7.40 13.28
CA GLU A 125 1.02 -8.25 12.27
C GLU A 125 1.66 -8.09 10.88
N LEU A 126 2.22 -6.91 10.59
CA LEU A 126 2.96 -6.62 9.35
C LEU A 126 4.16 -7.54 9.13
N ILE A 127 4.78 -8.01 10.22
CA ILE A 127 5.92 -8.93 10.19
C ILE A 127 5.55 -10.25 9.50
N THR A 128 4.28 -10.65 9.53
CA THR A 128 3.80 -11.85 8.83
C THR A 128 4.02 -11.74 7.32
N GLY A 129 3.89 -10.54 6.74
CA GLY A 129 4.16 -10.29 5.33
C GLY A 129 5.58 -10.64 4.92
N MET A 130 6.56 -10.42 5.81
CA MET A 130 7.97 -10.75 5.58
C MET A 130 8.20 -12.26 5.35
N LEU A 131 7.27 -13.13 5.76
CA LEU A 131 7.41 -14.57 5.63
C LEU A 131 7.15 -15.07 4.20
N PHE A 132 6.25 -14.41 3.47
CA PHE A 132 5.71 -14.93 2.21
C PHE A 132 5.72 -13.94 1.05
N LEU A 133 6.02 -12.66 1.28
CA LEU A 133 6.16 -11.65 0.22
C LEU A 133 7.63 -11.55 -0.20
N PRO A 134 7.99 -11.89 -1.45
CA PRO A 134 9.35 -11.69 -1.93
C PRO A 134 9.67 -10.19 -2.11
N ALA A 135 10.90 -9.88 -2.55
CA ALA A 135 11.26 -8.50 -2.91
C ALA A 135 10.27 -7.91 -3.94
N MET A 136 9.99 -6.62 -3.82
CA MET A 136 9.21 -5.85 -4.80
C MET A 136 10.08 -5.51 -6.01
N ALA A 137 9.59 -5.77 -7.21
CA ALA A 137 10.18 -5.21 -8.43
C ALA A 137 9.80 -3.73 -8.61
N ASP A 138 10.43 -3.01 -9.53
CA ASP A 138 10.20 -1.56 -9.76
C ASP A 138 8.73 -1.19 -10.07
N ASN A 139 7.96 -2.13 -10.60
CA ASN A 139 6.55 -1.98 -10.98
C ASN A 139 5.58 -2.61 -9.97
N GLU A 140 6.04 -2.96 -8.77
CA GLU A 140 5.23 -3.59 -7.73
C GLU A 140 5.08 -2.69 -6.50
N ALA A 141 4.01 -2.88 -5.74
CA ALA A 141 3.83 -2.32 -4.41
C ALA A 141 3.08 -3.35 -3.53
N ILE A 142 3.08 -3.17 -2.21
CA ILE A 142 2.32 -4.04 -1.31
C ILE A 142 1.30 -3.19 -0.54
N GLU A 143 0.02 -3.51 -0.67
CA GLU A 143 -1.05 -2.95 0.17
C GLU A 143 -1.35 -3.91 1.32
N ILE A 144 -1.46 -3.37 2.54
CA ILE A 144 -1.79 -4.12 3.74
C ILE A 144 -2.97 -3.42 4.41
N VAL A 145 -4.06 -4.17 4.63
CA VAL A 145 -5.29 -3.64 5.23
C VAL A 145 -5.65 -4.45 6.46
N GLY A 146 -5.96 -3.77 7.56
CA GLY A 146 -6.48 -4.43 8.77
C GLY A 146 -5.51 -4.56 9.93
N ALA A 147 -4.24 -4.18 9.76
CA ALA A 147 -3.25 -4.32 10.82
C ALA A 147 -3.58 -3.43 12.04
N GLU A 148 -3.70 -4.03 13.22
CA GLU A 148 -3.93 -3.33 14.48
C GLU A 148 -2.62 -2.70 14.99
N ARG A 149 -2.70 -1.49 15.56
CA ARG A 149 -1.60 -0.91 16.32
C ARG A 149 -1.67 -1.35 17.78
N PHE A 150 -0.61 -1.99 18.25
CA PHE A 150 -0.53 -2.51 19.63
C PHE A 150 0.28 -1.63 20.56
N SER A 151 1.24 -0.84 20.06
CA SER A 151 2.18 -0.11 20.91
C SER A 151 2.22 1.37 20.59
N ASN A 152 2.30 2.18 21.64
CA ASN A 152 2.74 3.56 21.57
C ASN A 152 4.27 3.62 21.61
N TYR A 153 4.86 4.67 21.06
CA TYR A 153 6.30 4.85 21.07
C TYR A 153 6.68 6.33 21.16
N THR A 154 7.96 6.58 21.48
CA THR A 154 8.61 7.88 21.36
C THR A 154 9.98 7.72 20.74
N GLY A 155 10.55 8.81 20.24
CA GLY A 155 11.88 8.81 19.62
C GLY A 155 11.91 8.13 18.25
N TYR A 156 13.09 8.12 17.63
CA TYR A 156 13.32 7.62 16.29
C TYR A 156 14.74 7.07 16.19
N ALA A 157 14.98 6.10 15.29
CA ALA A 157 16.28 5.44 15.15
C ALA A 157 16.82 4.96 16.51
N PHE A 158 18.05 5.33 16.86
CA PHE A 158 18.71 4.92 18.10
C PHE A 158 17.98 5.38 19.39
N ASN A 159 17.09 6.39 19.30
CA ASN A 159 16.32 6.90 20.42
C ASN A 159 14.93 6.24 20.57
N PHE A 160 14.57 5.30 19.69
CA PHE A 160 13.29 4.62 19.73
C PHE A 160 13.03 3.98 21.10
N CYS A 161 11.87 4.31 21.68
CA CYS A 161 11.44 3.86 22.98
C CYS A 161 9.98 3.37 22.93
N PHE A 162 9.72 2.19 23.48
CA PHE A 162 8.36 1.71 23.73
C PHE A 162 7.71 2.60 24.79
N ALA A 163 6.51 3.10 24.50
CA ALA A 163 5.78 4.05 25.33
C ALA A 163 4.44 3.51 25.86
N GLY A 164 4.27 2.19 25.90
CA GLY A 164 3.11 1.54 26.50
C GLY A 164 2.09 1.00 25.49
N ASN A 165 0.98 0.52 26.03
CA ASN A 165 -0.13 -0.02 25.25
C ASN A 165 -0.75 1.05 24.34
N HIS A 166 -1.09 0.65 23.11
CA HIS A 166 -2.02 1.39 22.27
C HIS A 166 -3.33 0.61 22.19
N GLU A 167 -4.45 1.28 22.49
CA GLU A 167 -5.78 0.76 22.23
C GLU A 167 -6.24 1.30 20.89
N ASP A 168 -6.19 0.45 19.86
CA ASP A 168 -6.59 0.85 18.52
C ASP A 168 -8.12 1.03 18.47
N LYS A 169 -8.56 2.25 18.23
CA LYS A 169 -9.97 2.65 18.16
C LYS A 169 -10.44 2.86 16.72
N ARG A 170 -9.63 2.47 15.73
CA ARG A 170 -10.04 2.54 14.33
C ARG A 170 -11.25 1.66 14.10
N GLU A 171 -12.16 2.17 13.27
CA GLU A 171 -13.35 1.44 12.85
C GLU A 171 -12.96 0.13 12.14
N ILE A 172 -13.89 -0.81 12.14
CA ILE A 172 -13.76 -2.09 11.42
C ILE A 172 -14.57 -1.99 10.13
N ASP A 173 -14.00 -2.45 9.01
CA ASP A 173 -14.68 -2.50 7.72
C ASP A 173 -15.65 -3.71 7.62
N SER A 174 -16.38 -3.78 6.51
CA SER A 174 -17.34 -4.85 6.22
C SER A 174 -16.73 -6.26 6.17
N LEU A 175 -15.40 -6.37 5.99
CA LEU A 175 -14.66 -7.62 5.96
C LEU A 175 -14.07 -7.99 7.32
N GLY A 176 -14.33 -7.21 8.37
CA GLY A 176 -13.81 -7.48 9.71
C GLY A 176 -12.34 -7.06 9.87
N ARG A 177 -11.87 -6.08 9.09
CA ARG A 177 -10.50 -5.55 9.15
C ARG A 177 -10.51 -4.17 9.79
N HIS A 178 -9.51 -3.83 10.60
CA HIS A 178 -9.34 -2.42 10.99
C HIS A 178 -9.19 -1.53 9.74
N LYS A 179 -9.78 -0.33 9.78
CA LYS A 179 -9.60 0.72 8.75
C LYS A 179 -8.21 1.37 8.85
N THR A 180 -7.19 0.52 8.76
CA THR A 180 -5.78 0.85 8.66
C THR A 180 -5.34 0.40 7.27
N PHE A 181 -5.12 1.34 6.37
CA PHE A 181 -4.71 1.09 5.00
C PHE A 181 -3.25 1.51 4.85
N ILE A 182 -2.36 0.55 4.59
CA ILE A 182 -0.92 0.80 4.46
C ILE A 182 -0.50 0.45 3.03
N THR A 183 0.30 1.30 2.39
CA THR A 183 0.99 0.98 1.14
C THR A 183 2.49 1.03 1.35
N ALA A 184 3.16 -0.10 1.16
CA ALA A 184 4.61 -0.20 1.14
C ALA A 184 5.14 0.04 -0.28
N ILE A 185 5.98 1.07 -0.42
CA ILE A 185 6.67 1.42 -1.66
C ILE A 185 8.15 1.68 -1.35
N ASP A 186 9.04 1.00 -2.07
CA ASP A 186 10.49 1.15 -1.90
C ASP A 186 11.05 2.25 -2.79
N ALA A 187 11.84 3.17 -2.23
CA ALA A 187 12.57 4.19 -3.00
C ALA A 187 13.95 3.69 -3.42
N LEU A 188 14.56 4.31 -4.44
CA LEU A 188 15.93 4.00 -4.81
C LEU A 188 16.91 4.41 -3.70
N CYS A 189 17.81 3.49 -3.33
CA CYS A 189 18.83 3.75 -2.31
C CYS A 189 20.03 4.51 -2.87
N SER A 190 20.39 5.61 -2.20
CA SER A 190 21.56 6.46 -2.49
C SER A 190 21.69 6.84 -3.97
N PRO A 191 20.65 7.43 -4.59
CA PRO A 191 20.68 7.70 -6.03
C PRO A 191 21.68 8.82 -6.40
N GLY A 192 22.04 9.68 -5.45
CA GLY A 192 22.94 10.82 -5.67
C GLY A 192 22.38 11.72 -6.78
N MET A 193 23.26 12.26 -7.64
CA MET A 193 22.82 13.10 -8.77
C MET A 193 22.06 12.34 -9.86
N ARG A 194 22.05 11.00 -9.84
CA ARG A 194 21.29 10.22 -10.84
C ARG A 194 19.79 10.37 -10.67
N GLN A 195 19.31 10.73 -9.47
CA GLN A 195 17.88 10.89 -9.18
C GLN A 195 17.17 11.89 -10.09
N TYR A 196 17.89 12.84 -10.68
CA TYR A 196 17.34 13.85 -11.59
C TYR A 196 17.27 13.38 -13.05
N ARG A 197 17.82 12.21 -13.38
CA ARG A 197 17.74 11.65 -14.74
C ARG A 197 16.35 11.06 -14.98
N LEU A 198 15.89 11.13 -16.22
CA LEU A 198 14.53 10.75 -16.61
C LEU A 198 14.17 9.33 -16.18
N GLU A 199 15.08 8.37 -16.33
CA GLU A 199 14.85 6.96 -15.98
C GLU A 199 14.66 6.76 -14.46
N PHE A 200 15.34 7.55 -13.62
CA PHE A 200 15.20 7.49 -12.17
C PHE A 200 13.92 8.21 -11.72
N LEU A 201 13.60 9.37 -12.30
CA LEU A 201 12.34 10.06 -12.05
C LEU A 201 11.14 9.19 -12.45
N LEU A 202 11.21 8.53 -13.61
CA LEU A 202 10.17 7.65 -14.11
C LEU A 202 9.97 6.42 -13.21
N ARG A 203 11.06 5.81 -12.74
CA ARG A 203 11.00 4.71 -11.78
C ARG A 203 10.25 5.11 -10.51
N GLU A 204 10.66 6.22 -9.90
CA GLU A 204 10.10 6.66 -8.62
C GLU A 204 8.63 7.10 -8.73
N VAL A 205 8.25 7.79 -9.80
CA VAL A 205 6.84 8.18 -10.03
C VAL A 205 5.95 6.97 -10.31
N ASN A 206 6.43 5.98 -11.06
CA ASN A 206 5.68 4.76 -11.33
C ASN A 206 5.53 3.89 -10.09
N LYS A 207 6.56 3.80 -9.24
CA LYS A 207 6.51 3.11 -7.95
C LYS A 207 5.47 3.73 -7.01
N ALA A 208 5.51 5.06 -6.84
CA ALA A 208 4.52 5.78 -6.05
C ALA A 208 3.11 5.59 -6.64
N PHE A 209 2.98 5.72 -7.96
CA PHE A 209 1.70 5.50 -8.65
C PHE A 209 1.18 4.08 -8.43
N CYS A 210 2.01 3.04 -8.52
CA CYS A 210 1.63 1.66 -8.23
C CYS A 210 1.08 1.47 -6.81
N GLY A 211 1.70 2.10 -5.81
CA GLY A 211 1.22 2.03 -4.43
C GLY A 211 -0.13 2.73 -4.25
N PHE A 212 -0.28 3.90 -4.87
CA PHE A 212 -1.51 4.71 -4.75
C PHE A 212 -2.66 4.19 -5.59
N PHE A 213 -2.37 3.41 -6.64
CA PHE A 213 -3.35 2.91 -7.59
C PHE A 213 -4.34 1.93 -6.95
N ASP A 214 -5.64 2.13 -7.19
CA ASP A 214 -6.70 1.23 -6.72
C ASP A 214 -7.23 0.39 -7.90
N GLN A 215 -6.70 -0.82 -8.05
CA GLN A 215 -7.07 -1.75 -9.12
C GLN A 215 -8.53 -2.20 -9.02
N SER A 216 -9.09 -2.32 -7.81
CA SER A 216 -10.46 -2.79 -7.60
C SER A 216 -11.49 -1.83 -8.20
N LYS A 217 -11.20 -0.53 -8.14
CA LYS A 217 -12.00 0.51 -8.83
C LYS A 217 -11.88 0.33 -10.34
N TYR A 218 -10.67 0.20 -10.88
CA TYR A 218 -10.45 0.03 -12.31
C TYR A 218 -11.18 -1.18 -12.91
N ASP A 219 -11.08 -2.35 -12.25
CA ASP A 219 -11.68 -3.59 -12.75
C ASP A 219 -13.22 -3.58 -12.67
N HIS A 220 -13.80 -3.01 -11.59
CA HIS A 220 -15.24 -2.82 -11.46
C HIS A 220 -15.81 -1.94 -12.58
N TYR A 221 -15.12 -0.85 -12.91
CA TYR A 221 -15.52 0.03 -14.01
C TYR A 221 -15.40 -0.64 -15.38
N LYS A 222 -14.34 -1.43 -15.60
CA LYS A 222 -14.17 -2.16 -16.86
C LYS A 222 -15.28 -3.19 -17.08
N SER A 223 -15.72 -3.89 -16.03
CA SER A 223 -16.87 -4.81 -16.13
C SER A 223 -18.18 -4.09 -16.48
N GLN A 224 -18.47 -2.93 -15.88
CA GLN A 224 -19.69 -2.17 -16.17
C GLN A 224 -19.74 -1.63 -17.61
N PHE A 225 -18.59 -1.22 -18.16
CA PHE A 225 -18.51 -0.75 -19.56
C PHE A 225 -18.63 -1.87 -20.60
N LEU A 226 -18.13 -3.07 -20.28
CA LEU A 226 -18.29 -4.24 -21.15
C LEU A 226 -19.72 -4.78 -21.13
N GLU A 227 -20.48 -4.52 -20.06
CA GLU A 227 -21.91 -4.87 -19.95
C GLU A 227 -22.85 -3.80 -20.56
N SER A 228 -22.42 -2.55 -20.69
CA SER A 228 -23.23 -1.44 -21.24
C SER A 228 -23.01 -1.15 -22.72
N GLY A 229 -22.43 -2.09 -23.48
CA GLY A 229 -22.20 -1.92 -24.92
C GLY A 229 -23.50 -1.92 -25.72
N GLU A 230 -24.06 -0.73 -25.96
CA GLU A 230 -25.01 -0.49 -27.05
C GLU A 230 -24.39 -0.93 -28.38
N ASP A 231 -25.17 -1.73 -29.13
CA ASP A 231 -24.91 -2.17 -30.49
C ASP A 231 -24.59 -0.98 -31.40
N VAL A 232 -23.31 -0.80 -31.70
CA VAL A 232 -22.88 -0.09 -32.91
C VAL A 232 -21.78 -0.91 -33.56
N THR A 233 -22.15 -1.91 -34.37
CA THR A 233 -21.51 -2.04 -35.68
C THR A 233 -22.49 -2.59 -36.72
N ASP A 234 -22.48 -1.82 -37.80
CA ASP A 234 -23.11 -1.99 -39.09
C ASP A 234 -22.80 -3.35 -39.75
N HIS A 235 -23.72 -3.78 -40.61
CA HIS A 235 -23.61 -4.97 -41.43
C HIS A 235 -22.36 -4.92 -42.32
N THR A 236 -21.54 -5.98 -42.33
CA THR A 236 -21.20 -6.76 -43.54
C THR A 236 -20.25 -7.93 -43.25
N ASP A 237 -20.77 -9.13 -43.53
CA ASP A 237 -20.14 -10.35 -44.05
C ASP A 237 -18.99 -11.11 -43.36
N THR A 238 -19.40 -12.22 -42.72
CA THR A 238 -19.09 -13.62 -43.11
C THR A 238 -17.61 -14.06 -43.24
N SER A 239 -17.10 -14.82 -42.27
CA SER A 239 -16.97 -16.29 -42.44
C SER A 239 -16.58 -17.02 -41.16
N ARG A 240 -17.09 -18.24 -41.09
CA ARG A 240 -17.09 -19.23 -40.02
C ARG A 240 -15.68 -19.72 -39.67
N ASN A 241 -15.46 -20.07 -38.40
CA ASN A 241 -15.19 -21.45 -38.00
C ASN A 241 -15.31 -21.63 -36.47
N ASN A 242 -16.38 -22.31 -36.07
CA ASN A 242 -16.54 -22.92 -34.75
C ASN A 242 -15.78 -24.25 -34.73
N LEU A 243 -15.14 -24.57 -33.61
CA LEU A 243 -15.00 -25.95 -33.15
C LEU A 243 -14.93 -25.98 -31.61
N PRO A 244 -15.80 -26.77 -30.94
CA PRO A 244 -15.86 -26.86 -29.49
C PRO A 244 -14.91 -27.95 -28.97
N VAL A 245 -14.29 -27.75 -27.82
CA VAL A 245 -13.71 -28.86 -27.05
C VAL A 245 -14.21 -28.80 -25.62
N HIS A 246 -14.82 -29.92 -25.26
CA HIS A 246 -15.58 -30.24 -24.07
C HIS A 246 -14.69 -30.34 -22.82
N GLU A 247 -15.24 -29.91 -21.69
CA GLU A 247 -14.69 -30.07 -20.34
C GLU A 247 -14.63 -31.54 -19.90
N SER A 248 -13.67 -31.85 -19.02
CA SER A 248 -13.89 -32.69 -17.84
C SER A 248 -12.72 -32.59 -16.86
N ILE A 249 -12.87 -31.79 -15.80
CA ILE A 249 -12.16 -32.00 -14.53
C ILE A 249 -13.21 -32.02 -13.43
N SER A 250 -13.42 -33.21 -12.88
CA SER A 250 -14.31 -33.52 -11.77
C SER A 250 -13.76 -33.00 -10.43
N ASP A 251 -14.64 -32.31 -9.71
CA ASP A 251 -14.95 -32.43 -8.29
C ASP A 251 -13.83 -32.29 -7.24
N ALA A 252 -13.70 -31.06 -6.71
CA ALA A 252 -13.72 -30.78 -5.26
C ALA A 252 -13.53 -29.27 -5.00
N ARG A 253 -14.47 -28.41 -5.42
CA ARG A 253 -14.45 -26.97 -5.12
C ARG A 253 -15.82 -26.36 -4.79
N GLU A 254 -16.78 -27.16 -4.34
CA GLU A 254 -18.02 -26.64 -3.79
C GLU A 254 -17.94 -26.52 -2.28
N ASN A 255 -17.85 -25.27 -1.79
CA ASN A 255 -18.62 -24.73 -0.64
C ASN A 255 -18.01 -23.48 0.01
N TYR A 256 -17.47 -22.53 -0.75
CA TYR A 256 -17.30 -21.14 -0.25
C TYR A 256 -17.55 -20.03 -1.28
N PHE A 257 -17.88 -20.35 -2.54
CA PHE A 257 -18.31 -19.35 -3.55
C PHE A 257 -19.83 -19.22 -3.54
N GLY A 258 -20.36 -18.52 -2.53
CA GLY A 258 -21.81 -18.37 -2.35
C GLY A 258 -22.25 -17.05 -1.71
N ARG A 259 -21.41 -16.03 -1.69
CA ARG A 259 -21.85 -14.65 -1.47
C ARG A 259 -21.47 -13.81 -2.67
N SER A 260 -22.45 -13.60 -3.53
CA SER A 260 -22.48 -12.47 -4.45
C SER A 260 -22.25 -11.21 -3.63
N LEU A 261 -21.09 -10.56 -3.79
CA LEU A 261 -20.79 -9.27 -3.18
C LEU A 261 -21.75 -8.26 -3.80
N THR A 262 -22.79 -7.86 -3.06
CA THR A 262 -23.65 -6.74 -3.46
C THR A 262 -22.84 -5.44 -3.38
N PRO A 263 -23.14 -4.40 -4.20
CA PRO A 263 -22.39 -3.13 -4.20
C PRO A 263 -22.31 -2.41 -2.85
N GLU A 264 -23.14 -2.81 -1.88
CA GLU A 264 -23.22 -2.27 -0.52
C GLU A 264 -22.05 -2.67 0.39
N CYS A 265 -21.16 -3.59 -0.02
CA CYS A 265 -19.97 -3.95 0.77
C CYS A 265 -18.72 -3.09 0.49
N LEU A 266 -18.80 -2.15 -0.47
CA LEU A 266 -17.80 -1.11 -0.68
C LEU A 266 -18.03 0.01 0.34
N ASP A 267 -17.62 -0.24 1.59
CA ASP A 267 -17.50 0.82 2.58
C ASP A 267 -16.60 1.93 2.00
N HIS A 268 -17.01 3.19 2.13
CA HIS A 268 -16.57 4.33 1.32
C HIS A 268 -15.03 4.55 1.34
N LYS A 269 -14.28 3.78 0.55
CA LYS A 269 -12.89 4.07 0.12
C LYS A 269 -12.81 5.33 -0.75
N ASP A 270 -13.95 5.95 -1.08
CA ASP A 270 -14.04 7.08 -1.98
C ASP A 270 -13.54 8.39 -1.40
N ASP A 271 -13.42 8.47 -0.06
CA ASP A 271 -12.97 9.69 0.64
C ASP A 271 -11.58 9.57 1.33
N ILE A 272 -10.77 8.57 0.96
CA ILE A 272 -9.49 8.29 1.62
C ILE A 272 -8.35 9.07 0.96
N GLY A 273 -7.72 9.97 1.71
CA GLY A 273 -6.51 10.70 1.27
C GLY A 273 -5.24 9.84 1.30
N ILE A 274 -4.09 10.41 0.98
CA ILE A 274 -2.77 9.76 1.12
C ILE A 274 -1.98 10.47 2.21
N ALA A 275 -1.59 9.73 3.26
CA ALA A 275 -0.71 10.22 4.33
C ALA A 275 0.71 9.73 4.07
N THR A 276 1.61 10.64 3.75
CA THR A 276 3.01 10.36 3.38
C THR A 276 3.97 11.39 3.97
N GLY A 277 5.21 11.45 3.48
CA GLY A 277 6.25 12.35 3.95
C GLY A 277 7.50 12.26 3.08
N ASN A 278 8.66 12.35 3.74
CA ASN A 278 9.99 12.35 3.10
C ASN A 278 10.42 10.95 2.63
N TRP A 279 9.59 10.30 1.81
CA TRP A 279 9.82 8.97 1.23
C TRP A 279 11.17 8.89 0.53
N GLY A 280 12.02 7.97 0.97
CA GLY A 280 13.35 7.74 0.40
C GLY A 280 14.39 8.83 0.67
N CYS A 281 14.12 9.82 1.53
CA CYS A 281 15.02 10.98 1.71
C CYS A 281 15.95 10.88 2.93
N GLY A 282 15.64 10.00 3.89
CA GLY A 282 16.48 9.76 5.06
C GLY A 282 17.65 8.84 4.75
N ALA A 283 17.58 7.58 5.21
CA ALA A 283 18.62 6.57 5.00
C ALA A 283 18.97 6.33 3.52
N PHE A 284 18.06 6.63 2.59
CA PHE A 284 18.24 6.42 1.16
C PHE A 284 18.74 7.67 0.41
N GLY A 285 18.84 8.84 1.06
CA GLY A 285 19.52 10.01 0.51
C GLY A 285 18.88 10.65 -0.74
N GLY A 286 17.58 10.47 -0.94
CA GLY A 286 16.80 11.19 -1.95
C GLY A 286 16.59 12.67 -1.61
N ASP A 287 16.36 13.48 -2.63
CA ASP A 287 16.00 14.89 -2.54
C ASP A 287 14.53 15.05 -2.10
N PRO A 288 14.25 15.67 -0.93
CA PRO A 288 12.88 15.83 -0.42
C PRO A 288 11.96 16.64 -1.32
N GLN A 289 12.46 17.68 -1.99
CA GLN A 289 11.65 18.51 -2.89
C GLN A 289 11.22 17.71 -4.11
N VAL A 290 12.16 16.99 -4.74
CA VAL A 290 11.85 16.14 -5.90
C VAL A 290 10.90 15.01 -5.53
N LYS A 291 11.15 14.32 -4.41
CA LYS A 291 10.28 13.24 -3.93
C LYS A 291 8.88 13.73 -3.57
N SER A 292 8.73 14.96 -3.07
CA SER A 292 7.42 15.57 -2.81
C SER A 292 6.64 15.80 -4.10
N ILE A 293 7.28 16.33 -5.15
CA ILE A 293 6.66 16.55 -6.47
C ILE A 293 6.28 15.21 -7.12
N ILE A 294 7.17 14.21 -7.06
CA ILE A 294 6.91 12.87 -7.59
C ILE A 294 5.66 12.25 -6.98
N GLN A 295 5.55 12.29 -5.65
CA GLN A 295 4.37 11.76 -4.95
C GLN A 295 3.11 12.55 -5.32
N TRP A 296 3.22 13.88 -5.49
CA TRP A 296 2.11 14.73 -5.91
C TRP A 296 1.59 14.40 -7.30
N LEU A 297 2.48 14.19 -8.26
CA LEU A 297 2.12 13.76 -9.62
C LEU A 297 1.43 12.40 -9.60
N ALA A 298 2.01 11.43 -8.90
CA ALA A 298 1.45 10.08 -8.79
C ALA A 298 0.04 10.06 -8.17
N ALA A 299 -0.16 10.78 -7.08
CA ALA A 299 -1.46 10.87 -6.42
C ALA A 299 -2.50 11.60 -7.27
N SER A 300 -2.12 12.69 -7.93
CA SER A 300 -3.03 13.46 -8.80
C SER A 300 -3.49 12.61 -9.98
N GLN A 301 -2.57 11.86 -10.58
CA GLN A 301 -2.88 10.97 -11.69
C GLN A 301 -3.83 9.84 -11.29
N ASN A 302 -3.67 9.28 -10.09
CA ASN A 302 -4.56 8.24 -9.57
C ASN A 302 -6.00 8.74 -9.40
N GLN A 303 -6.19 9.98 -8.94
CA GLN A 303 -7.53 10.56 -8.74
C GLN A 303 -8.35 10.62 -10.02
N SER A 304 -7.73 11.03 -11.13
CA SER A 304 -8.43 11.10 -12.41
C SER A 304 -8.85 9.75 -12.96
N LEU A 305 -8.07 8.69 -12.68
CA LEU A 305 -8.42 7.34 -13.13
C LEU A 305 -9.60 6.78 -12.32
N ASN A 306 -9.73 7.21 -11.06
CA ASN A 306 -10.88 6.88 -10.22
C ASN A 306 -12.10 7.78 -10.50
N SER A 307 -11.89 9.00 -11.03
CA SER A 307 -12.95 9.98 -11.33
C SER A 307 -13.29 10.08 -12.83
N GLY A 308 -13.01 9.03 -13.61
CA GLY A 308 -13.15 8.99 -15.08
C GLY A 308 -14.56 9.24 -15.67
N PHE A 309 -15.52 9.72 -14.88
CA PHE A 309 -16.80 10.23 -15.34
C PHE A 309 -17.08 11.62 -14.77
N ILE A 310 -17.01 12.63 -15.65
CA ILE A 310 -17.66 13.93 -15.44
C ILE A 310 -19.17 13.70 -15.58
N LEU A 311 -19.88 13.58 -14.46
CA LEU A 311 -21.30 13.94 -14.46
C LEU A 311 -21.42 15.47 -14.55
N PRO A 312 -22.37 16.00 -15.33
CA PRO A 312 -22.49 17.43 -15.53
C PRO A 312 -22.93 18.10 -14.22
N THR A 313 -22.11 19.05 -13.79
CA THR A 313 -22.43 20.16 -12.87
C THR A 313 -22.87 19.82 -11.43
N SER A 314 -22.16 20.45 -10.49
CA SER A 314 -22.54 20.70 -9.10
C SER A 314 -22.57 19.54 -8.10
N VAL A 315 -21.43 18.87 -7.88
CA VAL A 315 -20.83 18.66 -6.54
C VAL A 315 -19.35 18.29 -6.78
N GLN A 316 -18.42 19.21 -6.53
CA GLN A 316 -17.00 18.83 -6.36
C GLN A 316 -16.88 18.05 -5.05
N LYS A 317 -17.10 16.73 -5.09
CA LYS A 317 -16.66 15.84 -4.00
C LYS A 317 -15.15 15.66 -4.17
N GLN A 318 -14.35 16.48 -3.48
CA GLN A 318 -12.90 16.33 -3.42
C GLN A 318 -12.47 15.81 -2.05
N PRO A 319 -12.06 14.54 -1.95
CA PRO A 319 -11.55 14.00 -0.69
C PRO A 319 -10.11 13.49 -0.77
N TYR A 320 -9.46 13.57 -1.93
CA TYR A 320 -8.08 13.10 -2.06
C TYR A 320 -7.09 14.24 -1.82
N PHE A 321 -6.42 14.18 -0.67
CA PHE A 321 -5.36 15.10 -0.29
C PHE A 321 -4.09 14.31 -0.05
N ILE A 322 -2.93 14.85 -0.44
CA ILE A 322 -1.66 14.37 0.09
C ILE A 322 -1.36 15.15 1.36
N TYR A 323 -1.07 14.43 2.44
CA TYR A 323 -0.50 14.99 3.66
C TYR A 323 0.97 14.65 3.71
N LEU A 324 1.84 15.65 3.57
CA LEU A 324 3.23 15.50 3.96
C LEU A 324 3.33 15.73 5.46
N CYS A 325 3.58 14.65 6.19
CA CYS A 325 4.00 14.71 7.58
C CYS A 325 5.53 14.83 7.60
N SER A 326 6.05 15.74 8.43
CA SER A 326 7.46 15.69 8.76
C SER A 326 7.75 14.33 9.39
N ALA A 327 8.71 13.57 8.84
CA ALA A 327 9.20 12.34 9.48
C ALA A 327 10.04 12.64 10.75
N HIS A 328 9.77 13.78 11.40
CA HIS A 328 10.43 14.43 12.52
C HIS A 328 11.82 15.07 12.22
N PRO A 329 12.18 16.10 13.03
CA PRO A 329 13.32 17.01 12.79
C PRO A 329 14.71 16.40 12.94
#